data_AF-A0A2S1WKZ8-F1
#
_entry.id   AF-A0A2S1WKZ8-F1
#
_cell.length_a   1.000
_cell.length_b   1.000
_cell.length_c   1.000
_cell.angle_alpha   90.00
_cell.angle_beta   90.00
_cell.angle_gamma   90.00
#
_symmetry.space_group_name_H-M   'P 1'
#
loop_
_entity.id
_entity.type
_entity.pdbx_description
1 polymer ?
#
loop_
_entity_poly.entity_id
_entity_poly.type
_entity_poly.pdbx_seq_one_letter_code
_entity_poly.pdbx_strand_id
1 'polypeptide(L)'
;IHCHTPATDASGTVKAAMDVLFDDFQNHRMPAKVRVSMACCLNMCGAVHCSDIAILGYHRKPPLLDHEYLDKMCEIPLAVAACPTAAIKPTKLSL
;
A
#
# COMPACT_ATOMS: atom_id res chain seq x y z
N ILE A 1 -9.01 7.84 9.37
CA ILE A 1 -7.84 7.12 8.82
C ILE A 1 -7.30 6.23 9.94
N HIS A 2 -7.28 4.91 9.76
CA HIS A 2 -6.80 3.97 10.79
C HIS A 2 -5.37 3.48 10.53
N CYS A 3 -5.04 3.18 9.27
CA CYS A 3 -3.68 2.92 8.83
C CYS A 3 -2.95 4.24 8.56
N HIS A 4 -1.66 4.34 8.89
CA HIS A 4 -0.85 5.55 8.66
C HIS A 4 0.01 5.49 7.39
N THR A 5 0.11 4.34 6.73
CA THR A 5 0.81 4.15 5.45
C THR A 5 -0.10 3.95 4.21
N PRO A 6 -1.39 4.34 4.18
CA PRO A 6 -2.23 4.07 3.02
C PRO A 6 -1.86 5.00 1.85
N ALA A 7 -1.80 4.43 0.64
CA ALA A 7 -1.72 5.17 -0.61
C ALA A 7 -3.09 5.47 -1.21
N THR A 8 -4.14 4.80 -0.73
CA THR A 8 -5.53 4.98 -1.16
C THR A 8 -6.51 4.53 -0.07
N ASP A 9 -7.79 4.86 -0.22
CA ASP A 9 -8.86 4.38 0.67
C ASP A 9 -9.31 2.96 0.31
N ALA A 10 -9.45 2.10 1.33
CA ALA A 10 -9.87 0.72 1.17
C ALA A 10 -11.39 0.57 1.07
N SER A 11 -12.13 1.16 2.00
CA SER A 11 -13.58 0.97 2.07
C SER A 11 -14.28 1.55 0.84
N GLY A 12 -13.89 2.74 0.40
CA GLY A 12 -14.44 3.41 -0.78
C GLY A 12 -14.15 2.68 -2.08
N THR A 13 -12.91 2.22 -2.30
CA THR A 13 -12.58 1.45 -3.52
C THR A 13 -13.26 0.10 -3.56
N VAL A 14 -13.35 -0.62 -2.45
CA VAL A 14 -14.09 -1.89 -2.38
C VAL A 14 -15.58 -1.66 -2.62
N LYS A 15 -16.17 -0.61 -2.01
CA LYS A 15 -17.57 -0.26 -2.25
C LYS A 15 -17.83 0.05 -3.72
N ALA A 16 -17.04 0.93 -4.32
CA ALA A 16 -17.18 1.30 -5.73
C ALA A 16 -17.01 0.09 -6.66
N ALA A 17 -16.02 -0.78 -6.42
CA ALA A 17 -15.83 -1.99 -7.20
C ALA A 17 -17.01 -2.97 -7.04
N MET A 18 -17.51 -3.13 -5.81
CA MET A 18 -18.61 -4.07 -5.55
C MET A 18 -19.96 -3.60 -6.04
N ASP A 19 -20.18 -2.28 -6.15
CA ASP A 19 -21.38 -1.74 -6.79
C ASP A 19 -21.45 -2.08 -8.28
N VAL A 20 -20.31 -2.07 -8.98
CA VAL A 20 -20.23 -2.48 -10.40
C VAL A 20 -20.34 -3.99 -10.56
N LEU A 21 -19.68 -4.75 -9.68
CA LEU A 21 -19.63 -6.21 -9.73
C LEU A 21 -20.86 -6.89 -9.10
N PHE A 22 -21.84 -6.13 -8.61
CA PHE A 22 -22.96 -6.69 -7.84
C PHE A 22 -23.81 -7.68 -8.66
N ASP A 23 -24.06 -7.40 -9.94
CA ASP A 23 -24.79 -8.32 -10.82
C ASP A 23 -24.04 -9.65 -11.02
N ASP A 24 -22.72 -9.61 -11.17
CA ASP A 24 -21.90 -10.83 -11.25
C ASP A 24 -21.78 -11.55 -9.91
N PHE A 25 -21.92 -10.85 -8.79
CA PHE A 25 -21.93 -11.47 -7.47
C PHE A 25 -23.19 -12.31 -7.23
N GLN A 26 -24.32 -11.90 -7.79
CA GLN A 26 -25.60 -12.62 -7.67
C GLN A 26 -25.73 -13.80 -8.63
N ASN A 27 -24.94 -13.84 -9.70
CA ASN A 27 -25.05 -14.83 -10.76
C ASN A 27 -23.78 -15.70 -10.91
N HIS A 28 -23.91 -16.90 -11.45
CA HIS A 28 -22.78 -17.81 -11.70
C HIS A 28 -22.39 -17.84 -13.18
N ARG A 29 -22.06 -16.68 -13.76
CA ARG A 29 -21.74 -16.56 -15.21
C ARG A 29 -20.26 -16.81 -15.55
N MET A 30 -19.37 -16.76 -14.56
CA MET A 30 -17.93 -16.92 -14.77
C MET A 30 -17.54 -18.41 -14.84
N PRO A 31 -16.52 -18.79 -15.63
CA PRO A 31 -16.07 -20.18 -15.72
C PRO A 31 -15.55 -20.76 -14.40
N ALA A 32 -15.09 -19.90 -13.49
CA ALA A 32 -14.61 -20.24 -12.16
C ALA A 32 -14.86 -19.07 -11.18
N LYS A 33 -14.70 -19.34 -9.88
CA LYS A 33 -14.83 -18.30 -8.84
C LYS A 33 -13.69 -17.29 -8.94
N VAL A 34 -14.04 -16.05 -9.27
CA VAL A 34 -13.12 -14.91 -9.30
C VAL A 34 -12.97 -14.33 -7.90
N ARG A 35 -11.73 -14.13 -7.45
CA ARG A 35 -11.38 -13.46 -6.19
C ARG A 35 -10.76 -12.10 -6.49
N VAL A 36 -11.44 -11.04 -6.05
CA VAL A 36 -10.95 -9.67 -6.12
C VAL A 36 -10.51 -9.23 -4.73
N SER A 37 -9.24 -8.86 -4.58
CA SER A 37 -8.72 -8.33 -3.31
C SER A 37 -8.23 -6.91 -3.45
N MET A 38 -8.26 -6.17 -2.33
CA MET A 38 -7.77 -4.80 -2.25
C MET A 38 -6.77 -4.65 -1.11
N ALA A 39 -5.69 -3.91 -1.35
CA ALA A 39 -4.78 -3.44 -0.30
C ALA A 39 -4.44 -1.96 -0.53
N CYS A 40 -4.43 -1.19 0.56
CA CYS A 40 -4.20 0.25 0.51
C CYS A 40 -2.74 0.65 0.30
N CYS A 41 -1.79 -0.26 0.48
CA CYS A 41 -0.37 -0.07 0.19
C CYS A 41 0.34 -1.41 -0.12
N LEU A 42 1.61 -1.31 -0.49
CA LEU A 42 2.47 -2.46 -0.85
C LEU A 42 2.83 -3.40 0.30
N ASN A 43 2.42 -3.10 1.55
CA ASN A 43 2.50 -4.08 2.64
C ASN A 43 1.51 -5.24 2.44
N MET A 44 0.55 -5.09 1.51
CA MET A 44 -0.31 -6.17 1.03
C MET A 44 -1.00 -6.96 2.16
N CYS A 45 -1.55 -6.25 3.16
CA CYS A 45 -2.20 -6.84 4.34
C CYS A 45 -3.50 -7.59 3.99
N GLY A 46 -3.38 -8.77 3.41
CA GLY A 46 -4.50 -9.58 2.92
C GLY A 46 -4.04 -10.49 1.78
N ALA A 47 -4.85 -10.59 0.72
CA ALA A 47 -4.66 -11.57 -0.34
C ALA A 47 -4.30 -10.97 -1.71
N VAL A 48 -3.94 -9.67 -1.79
CA VAL A 48 -3.64 -9.03 -3.10
C VAL A 48 -2.50 -9.70 -3.88
N HIS A 49 -1.55 -10.34 -3.20
CA HIS A 49 -0.44 -11.07 -3.84
C HIS A 49 -0.85 -12.45 -4.39
N CYS A 50 -2.07 -12.92 -4.10
CA CYS A 50 -2.56 -14.26 -4.44
C CYS A 50 -4.03 -14.27 -4.90
N SER A 51 -4.51 -13.15 -5.44
CA SER A 51 -5.87 -13.01 -5.98
C SER A 51 -5.89 -13.02 -7.50
N ASP A 52 -7.01 -13.41 -8.08
CA ASP A 52 -7.21 -13.39 -9.53
C ASP A 52 -7.14 -11.96 -10.08
N ILE A 53 -7.69 -11.00 -9.33
CA ILE A 53 -7.60 -9.57 -9.59
C ILE A 53 -7.24 -8.84 -8.30
N ALA A 54 -6.25 -7.94 -8.38
CA ALA A 54 -5.76 -7.18 -7.23
C ALA A 54 -5.84 -5.67 -7.49
N ILE A 55 -6.41 -4.94 -6.53
CA ILE A 55 -6.40 -3.49 -6.47
C ILE A 55 -5.37 -3.07 -5.42
N LEU A 56 -4.32 -2.36 -5.85
CA LEU A 56 -3.20 -1.98 -4.99
C LEU A 56 -2.99 -0.47 -4.98
N GLY A 57 -3.01 0.13 -3.79
CA GLY A 57 -2.55 1.49 -3.60
C GLY A 57 -1.04 1.60 -3.79
N TYR A 58 -0.61 2.58 -4.61
CA TYR A 58 0.79 2.69 -5.02
C TYR A 58 1.29 4.14 -4.98
N HIS A 59 2.40 4.37 -4.27
CA HIS A 59 3.08 5.68 -4.27
C HIS A 59 3.99 5.82 -5.49
N ARG A 60 4.01 7.01 -6.10
CA ARG A 60 4.84 7.34 -7.28
C ARG A 60 5.87 8.44 -7.02
N LYS A 61 6.05 8.84 -5.76
CA LYS A 61 6.99 9.88 -5.34
C LYS A 61 7.86 9.35 -4.19
N PRO A 62 9.14 9.76 -4.12
CA PRO A 62 9.99 9.45 -2.97
C PRO A 62 9.43 10.00 -1.65
N PRO A 63 9.88 9.49 -0.49
CA PRO A 63 9.52 10.02 0.82
C PRO A 63 9.90 11.50 0.96
N LEU A 64 9.05 12.27 1.66
CA LEU A 64 9.40 13.61 2.12
C LEU A 64 10.25 13.47 3.39
N LEU A 65 11.41 14.14 3.43
CA LEU A 65 12.35 14.07 4.54
C LEU A 65 12.11 15.23 5.49
N ASP A 66 11.85 14.92 6.75
CA ASP A 66 11.80 15.90 7.83
C ASP A 66 13.09 15.80 8.66
N HIS A 67 14.06 16.66 8.32
CA HIS A 67 15.40 16.62 8.92
C HIS A 67 15.42 17.03 10.40
N GLU A 68 14.41 17.75 10.89
CA GLU A 68 14.37 18.20 12.29
C GLU A 68 14.03 17.06 13.26
N TYR A 69 13.20 16.11 12.82
CA TYR A 69 12.68 15.03 13.65
C TYR A 69 13.31 13.66 13.36
N LEU A 70 14.03 13.51 12.23
CA LEU A 70 14.58 12.23 11.79
C LEU A 70 15.46 11.56 12.86
N ASP A 71 16.39 12.30 13.45
CA ASP A 71 17.30 11.79 14.49
C ASP A 71 16.61 11.61 15.85
N LYS A 72 15.50 12.31 16.08
CA LYS A 72 14.72 12.22 17.33
C LYS A 72 13.79 10.99 17.37
N MET A 73 13.34 10.54 16.20
CA MET A 73 12.26 9.53 16.06
C MET A 73 12.72 8.22 15.43
N CYS A 74 13.85 8.19 14.73
CA CYS A 74 14.27 7.03 13.96
C CYS A 74 15.69 6.59 14.31
N GLU A 75 15.90 5.29 14.41
CA GLU A 75 17.24 4.71 14.37
C GLU A 75 17.72 4.68 12.91
N ILE A 76 18.66 5.57 12.56
CA ILE A 76 19.17 5.73 11.18
C ILE A 76 19.58 4.40 10.52
N PRO A 77 20.27 3.46 11.19
CA PRO A 77 20.64 2.18 10.57
C PRO A 77 19.42 1.35 10.13
N LEU A 78 18.32 1.38 10.89
CA LEU A 78 17.08 0.68 10.53
C LEU A 78 16.43 1.30 9.30
N ALA A 79 16.39 2.64 9.23
CA ALA A 79 15.85 3.34 8.07
C ALA A 79 16.64 3.04 6.79
N VAL A 80 17.98 2.99 6.87
CA VAL A 80 18.85 2.61 5.75
C VAL A 80 18.59 1.16 5.33
N ALA A 81 18.54 0.23 6.29
CA ALA A 81 18.34 -1.20 6.03
C ALA A 81 16.94 -1.54 5.47
N ALA A 82 15.93 -0.70 5.72
CA ALA A 82 14.58 -0.90 5.20
C ALA A 82 14.47 -0.73 3.67
N CYS A 83 15.45 -0.11 3.02
CA CYS A 83 15.39 0.15 1.58
C CYS A 83 15.86 -1.08 0.76
N PRO A 84 14.98 -1.72 -0.02
CA PRO A 84 15.34 -2.92 -0.79
C PRO A 84 16.33 -2.63 -1.93
N THR A 85 16.46 -1.37 -2.35
CA THR A 85 17.34 -0.93 -3.44
C THR A 85 18.51 -0.09 -2.95
N ALA A 86 18.71 0.02 -1.63
CA ALA A 86 19.78 0.82 -1.02
C ALA A 86 19.82 2.30 -1.47
N ALA A 87 18.65 2.89 -1.74
CA ALA A 87 18.53 4.30 -2.14
C ALA A 87 18.73 5.29 -0.97
N ILE A 88 18.65 4.83 0.28
CA ILE A 88 18.79 5.65 1.49
C ILE A 88 20.26 5.60 1.95
N LYS A 89 20.87 6.77 2.17
CA LYS A 89 22.26 6.90 2.63
C LYS A 89 22.33 7.82 3.86
N PRO A 90 23.12 7.47 4.89
CA PRO A 90 23.32 8.34 6.04
C PRO A 90 24.14 9.56 5.63
N THR A 91 23.76 10.74 6.13
CA THR A 91 24.51 11.99 5.92
C THR A 91 24.38 12.88 7.15
N LYS A 92 25.35 13.77 7.36
CA LYS A 92 25.28 14.82 8.37
C LYS A 92 24.85 16.12 7.69
N LEU A 93 23.81 16.75 8.21
CA LEU A 93 23.37 18.07 7.79
C LEU A 93 23.59 19.03 8.96
N SER A 94 24.28 20.14 8.71
CA SER A 94 24.28 21.31 9.59
C SER A 94 23.05 22.14 9.23
N LEU A 95 22.00 22.04 10.05
CA LEU A 95 20.81 22.90 9.99
C LEU A 95 21.10 24.25 10.66
#